data_AF-A0A8T7K0Z5-F1
#
_entry.id   AF-A0A8T7K0Z5-F1
#
_cell.length_a   1.000
_cell.length_b   1.000
_cell.length_c   1.000
_cell.angle_alpha   90.00
_cell.angle_beta   90.00
_cell.angle_gamma   90.00
#
_symmetry.space_group_name_H-M   'P 1'
#
loop_
_entity.id
_entity.type
_entity.pdbx_description
1 polymer ?
#
loop_
_entity_poly.entity_id
_entity_poly.type
_entity_poly.pdbx_seq_one_letter_code
_entity_poly.pdbx_strand_id
1 'polypeptide(L)'
;MDAQVRFYRDTLGLALKFPQGLADYSGEFWVEFDTGGCSLVLHGGGHKRLGADTPKLAFAVDNIDAMRDLLQRRGVHMGEIRTPVPGTRVCDGVDPEGHPFSIDWHA
;
A
#
# COMPACT_ATOMS: atom_id res chain seq x y z
N MET A 1 -8.06 -7.10 -9.43
CA MET A 1 -8.69 -6.09 -8.57
C MET A 1 -8.85 -6.57 -7.13
N ASP A 2 -9.61 -7.65 -6.86
CA ASP A 2 -9.92 -8.08 -5.48
C ASP A 2 -8.70 -8.24 -4.54
N ALA A 3 -7.63 -8.89 -5.00
CA ALA A 3 -6.39 -9.02 -4.22
C ALA A 3 -5.78 -7.66 -3.83
N GLN A 4 -5.77 -6.69 -4.75
CA GLN A 4 -5.32 -5.33 -4.47
C GLN A 4 -6.24 -4.65 -3.45
N VAL A 5 -7.57 -4.77 -3.61
CA VAL A 5 -8.52 -4.18 -2.67
C VAL A 5 -8.32 -4.70 -1.27
N ARG A 6 -8.21 -6.03 -1.10
CA ARG A 6 -7.93 -6.65 0.20
C ARG A 6 -6.60 -6.20 0.78
N PHE A 7 -5.57 -6.05 -0.05
CA PHE A 7 -4.29 -5.57 0.42
C PHE A 7 -4.37 -4.13 0.95
N TYR A 8 -4.87 -3.18 0.15
CA TYR A 8 -4.93 -1.78 0.59
C TYR A 8 -5.95 -1.57 1.73
N ARG A 9 -7.09 -2.28 1.72
CA ARG A 9 -8.13 -2.16 2.75
C ARG A 9 -7.82 -2.96 4.03
N ASP A 10 -7.63 -4.26 3.90
CA ASP A 10 -7.56 -5.18 5.04
C ASP A 10 -6.15 -5.26 5.61
N THR A 11 -5.14 -5.18 4.74
CA THR A 11 -3.73 -5.30 5.12
C THR A 11 -3.11 -3.95 5.50
N LEU A 12 -3.30 -2.91 4.69
CA LEU A 12 -2.80 -1.56 5.00
C LEU A 12 -3.78 -0.70 5.82
N GLY A 13 -5.07 -1.05 5.84
CA GLY A 13 -6.07 -0.35 6.65
C GLY A 13 -6.66 0.90 5.99
N LEU A 14 -6.49 1.09 4.68
CA LEU A 14 -7.06 2.25 3.99
C LEU A 14 -8.59 2.13 3.91
N ALA A 15 -9.26 3.25 4.16
CA ALA A 15 -10.71 3.32 4.06
C ALA A 15 -11.15 3.30 2.59
N LEU A 16 -12.09 2.43 2.24
CA LEU A 16 -12.71 2.45 0.92
C LEU A 16 -13.65 3.65 0.79
N LYS A 17 -13.48 4.40 -0.29
CA LYS A 17 -14.37 5.48 -0.68
C LYS A 17 -15.43 5.01 -1.68
N PHE A 18 -15.04 4.19 -2.67
CA PHE A 18 -15.97 3.65 -3.68
C PHE A 18 -15.38 2.43 -4.41
N PRO A 19 -16.17 1.43 -4.82
CA PRO A 19 -17.49 1.09 -4.30
C PRO A 19 -17.37 0.45 -2.90
N GLN A 20 -18.42 0.60 -2.09
CA GLN A 20 -18.45 0.07 -0.72
C GLN A 20 -19.36 -1.17 -0.62
N GLY A 21 -19.10 -2.01 0.38
CA GLY A 21 -20.00 -3.10 0.78
C GLY A 21 -20.01 -4.33 -0.13
N LEU A 22 -19.07 -4.44 -1.08
CA LEU A 22 -18.96 -5.63 -1.92
C LEU A 22 -18.19 -6.74 -1.20
N ALA A 23 -18.62 -7.99 -1.40
CA ALA A 23 -17.91 -9.17 -0.89
C ALA A 23 -16.72 -9.57 -1.77
N ASP A 24 -16.79 -9.24 -3.07
CA ASP A 24 -15.81 -9.54 -4.11
C ASP A 24 -15.69 -8.32 -5.04
N TYR A 25 -14.45 -7.87 -5.25
CA TYR A 25 -14.12 -6.74 -6.13
C TYR A 25 -13.54 -7.18 -7.48
N SER A 26 -13.55 -8.47 -7.81
CA SER A 26 -12.90 -9.02 -9.02
C SER A 26 -13.49 -8.47 -10.32
N GLY A 27 -14.77 -8.09 -10.32
CA GLY A 27 -15.45 -7.47 -11.46
C GLY A 27 -15.29 -5.95 -11.56
N GLU A 28 -14.68 -5.30 -10.57
CA GLU A 28 -14.56 -3.85 -10.54
C GLU A 28 -13.40 -3.35 -11.39
N PHE A 29 -13.67 -2.30 -12.17
CA PHE A 29 -12.67 -1.62 -12.98
C PHE A 29 -12.07 -0.38 -12.30
N TRP A 30 -12.71 0.09 -11.23
CA TRP A 30 -12.32 1.31 -10.52
C TRP A 30 -12.64 1.17 -9.03
N VAL A 31 -11.63 1.33 -8.17
CA VAL A 31 -11.80 1.32 -6.71
C VAL A 31 -11.00 2.47 -6.10
N GLU A 32 -11.66 3.31 -5.32
CA GLU A 32 -11.09 4.48 -4.64
C GLU A 32 -10.93 4.24 -3.14
N PHE A 33 -9.80 4.69 -2.60
CA PHE A 33 -9.51 4.80 -1.18
C PHE A 33 -9.47 6.26 -0.75
N ASP A 34 -9.91 6.51 0.48
CA ASP A 34 -9.73 7.79 1.14
C ASP A 34 -8.31 7.90 1.72
N THR A 35 -7.60 8.95 1.32
CA THR A 35 -6.26 9.29 1.81
C THR A 35 -6.19 10.76 2.26
N GLY A 36 -7.35 11.36 2.58
CA GLY A 36 -7.47 12.76 2.99
C GLY A 36 -7.55 13.73 1.80
N GLY A 37 -6.48 14.48 1.54
CA GLY A 37 -6.47 15.55 0.53
C GLY A 37 -6.53 15.08 -0.93
N CYS A 38 -6.36 13.78 -1.16
CA CYS A 38 -6.49 13.14 -2.46
C CYS A 38 -7.07 11.72 -2.30
N SER A 39 -7.35 11.05 -3.43
CA SER A 39 -7.78 9.66 -3.45
C SER A 39 -6.71 8.79 -4.10
N LEU A 40 -6.42 7.65 -3.49
CA LEU A 40 -5.69 6.55 -4.13
C LEU A 40 -6.69 5.71 -4.91
N VAL A 41 -6.40 5.42 -6.18
CA VAL A 41 -7.30 4.67 -7.06
C VAL A 41 -6.61 3.44 -7.63
N LEU A 42 -7.28 2.30 -7.55
CA LEU A 42 -6.96 1.11 -8.31
C LEU A 42 -7.77 1.11 -9.61
N HIS A 43 -7.06 0.96 -10.73
CA HIS A 43 -7.65 1.02 -12.07
C HIS A 43 -7.42 -0.29 -12.83
N GLY A 44 -8.49 -0.89 -13.36
CA GLY A 44 -8.48 -2.19 -14.04
C GLY A 44 -7.85 -2.18 -15.44
N GLY A 45 -7.54 -1.01 -16.00
CA GLY A 45 -6.95 -0.87 -17.34
C GLY A 45 -5.42 -1.04 -17.42
N GLY A 46 -4.76 -1.35 -16.30
CA GLY A 46 -3.31 -1.54 -16.27
C GLY A 46 -2.85 -2.85 -16.89
N HIS A 47 -1.61 -2.87 -17.41
CA HIS A 47 -0.97 -4.07 -17.99
C HIS A 47 0.24 -4.58 -17.17
N LYS A 48 0.39 -4.12 -15.92
CA LYS A 48 1.49 -4.51 -15.00
C LYS A 48 2.90 -4.37 -15.61
N ARG A 49 3.15 -3.27 -16.34
CA ARG A 49 4.46 -2.98 -16.94
C ARG A 49 5.38 -2.35 -15.89
N LEU A 50 5.88 -3.18 -14.99
CA LEU A 50 6.81 -2.78 -13.93
C LEU A 50 8.24 -2.64 -14.46
N GLY A 51 9.03 -1.76 -13.86
CA GLY A 51 10.42 -1.49 -14.25
C GLY A 51 11.17 -0.69 -13.18
N ALA A 52 12.42 -0.33 -13.47
CA ALA A 52 13.28 0.39 -12.52
C ALA A 52 12.69 1.73 -12.07
N ASP A 53 11.91 2.37 -12.94
CA ASP A 53 11.28 3.68 -12.70
C ASP A 53 9.81 3.58 -12.25
N THR A 54 9.35 2.39 -11.84
CA THR A 54 7.99 2.23 -11.32
C THR A 54 7.81 3.12 -10.08
N PRO A 55 6.81 4.03 -10.07
CA PRO A 55 6.54 4.87 -8.91
C PRO A 55 6.26 4.05 -7.66
N LYS A 56 6.77 4.52 -6.52
CA LYS A 56 6.54 3.93 -5.21
C LYS A 56 5.51 4.75 -4.44
N LEU A 57 4.55 4.07 -3.79
CA LEU A 57 3.64 4.69 -2.83
C LEU A 57 4.28 4.70 -1.43
N ALA A 58 4.40 5.86 -0.80
CA ALA A 58 4.94 5.99 0.55
C ALA A 58 3.81 6.31 1.54
N PHE A 59 3.72 5.55 2.63
CA PHE A 59 2.73 5.72 3.68
C PHE A 59 3.41 6.14 4.98
N ALA A 60 3.10 7.34 5.46
CA ALA A 60 3.63 7.82 6.73
C ALA A 60 3.01 7.06 7.92
N VAL A 61 3.83 6.71 8.91
CA VAL A 61 3.41 5.96 10.11
C VAL A 61 4.05 6.54 11.35
N ASP A 62 3.32 6.54 12.46
CA ASP A 62 3.83 7.07 13.74
C ASP A 62 4.88 6.15 14.39
N ASN A 63 4.79 4.85 14.15
CA ASN A 63 5.72 3.86 14.69
C ASN A 63 6.04 2.80 13.63
N ILE A 64 7.20 2.97 12.99
CA ILE A 64 7.64 2.09 11.90
C ILE A 64 7.96 0.67 12.35
N ASP A 65 8.47 0.47 13.57
CA ASP A 65 8.77 -0.87 14.09
C ASP A 65 7.46 -1.65 14.31
N ALA A 66 6.49 -1.04 15.00
CA ALA A 66 5.20 -1.65 15.26
C ALA A 66 4.42 -1.93 13.96
N MET A 67 4.46 -1.01 13.00
CA MET A 67 3.80 -1.20 11.72
C MET A 67 4.47 -2.31 10.89
N ARG A 68 5.80 -2.33 10.80
CA ARG A 68 6.52 -3.41 10.10
C ARG A 68 6.14 -4.77 10.67
N ASP A 69 6.17 -4.92 11.99
CA ASP A 69 5.82 -6.16 12.66
C ASP A 69 4.36 -6.56 12.42
N LEU A 70 3.44 -5.59 12.40
CA LEU A 70 2.03 -5.82 12.09
C LEU A 70 1.85 -6.33 10.66
N LEU A 71 2.50 -5.69 9.67
CA LEU A 71 2.42 -6.08 8.27
C LEU A 71 3.04 -7.47 8.03
N GLN A 72 4.15 -7.79 8.68
CA GLN A 72 4.75 -9.12 8.62
C GLN A 72 3.82 -10.19 9.21
N ARG A 73 3.15 -9.92 10.34
CA ARG A 73 2.13 -10.83 10.90
C ARG A 73 0.91 -10.99 9.99
N ARG A 74 0.58 -9.98 9.17
CA ARG A 74 -0.46 -10.03 8.14
C ARG A 74 0.01 -10.73 6.85
N GLY A 75 1.23 -11.27 6.83
CA GLY A 75 1.77 -12.03 5.69
C GLY A 75 2.46 -11.19 4.63
N VAL A 76 2.71 -9.90 4.87
CA VAL A 76 3.42 -9.03 3.93
C VAL A 76 4.92 -9.23 4.09
N HIS A 77 5.62 -9.44 2.98
CA HIS A 77 7.08 -9.43 2.98
C HIS A 77 7.59 -7.99 3.07
N MET A 78 8.01 -7.60 4.27
CA MET A 78 8.64 -6.30 4.54
C MET A 78 10.16 -6.45 4.65
N GLY A 79 10.90 -5.56 3.99
CA GLY A 79 12.35 -5.51 4.05
C GLY A 79 12.90 -5.08 5.42
N GLU A 80 14.19 -4.74 5.47
CA GLU A 80 14.80 -4.14 6.65
C GLU A 80 14.39 -2.68 6.82
N ILE A 81 14.37 -2.18 8.05
CA ILE A 81 14.18 -0.75 8.31
C ILE A 81 15.53 -0.05 8.07
N ARG A 82 15.53 0.98 7.23
CA ARG A 82 16.72 1.73 6.84
C ARG A 82 16.55 3.21 7.19
N THR A 83 17.67 3.91 7.37
CA THR A 83 17.73 5.37 7.59
C THR A 83 18.44 6.01 6.41
N PRO A 84 17.75 6.28 5.28
CA PRO A 84 18.41 6.78 4.07
C PRO A 84 18.93 8.21 4.23
N VAL A 85 18.26 9.00 5.08
CA VAL A 85 18.68 10.36 5.46
C VAL A 85 18.40 10.57 6.96
N PRO A 86 19.12 11.48 7.65
CA PRO A 86 18.85 11.79 9.04
C PRO A 86 17.39 12.18 9.28
N GLY A 87 16.80 11.68 10.37
CA GLY A 87 15.40 11.98 10.73
C GLY A 87 14.35 11.24 9.90
N THR A 88 14.73 10.28 9.05
CA THR A 88 13.78 9.47 8.28
C THR A 88 14.09 7.98 8.42
N ARG A 89 13.07 7.16 8.64
CA ARG A 89 13.16 5.70 8.62
C ARG A 89 12.21 5.17 7.56
N VAL A 90 12.65 4.18 6.79
CA VAL A 90 11.90 3.62 5.65
C VAL A 90 11.95 2.10 5.71
N CYS A 91 10.83 1.45 5.42
CA CYS A 91 10.76 0.01 5.22
C CYS A 91 9.95 -0.29 3.96
N ASP A 92 10.58 -0.94 2.99
CA ASP A 92 9.98 -1.22 1.69
C ASP A 92 9.24 -2.56 1.66
N GLY A 93 8.20 -2.63 0.82
CA GLY A 93 7.46 -3.84 0.49
C GLY A 93 6.91 -3.77 -0.93
N VAL A 94 6.20 -4.83 -1.34
CA VAL A 94 5.49 -4.89 -2.62
C VAL A 94 4.05 -5.29 -2.41
N ASP A 95 3.16 -4.71 -3.22
CA ASP A 95 1.75 -5.09 -3.25
C ASP A 95 1.54 -6.42 -4.02
N PRO A 96 0.33 -7.02 -3.99
CA PRO A 96 0.03 -8.26 -4.70
C PRO A 96 0.30 -8.26 -6.21
N GLU A 97 0.42 -7.10 -6.84
CA GLU A 97 0.73 -6.98 -8.26
C GLU A 97 2.20 -6.60 -8.52
N GLY A 98 3.01 -6.47 -7.47
CA GLY A 98 4.43 -6.17 -7.54
C GLY A 98 4.74 -4.67 -7.53
N HIS A 99 3.77 -3.79 -7.31
CA HIS A 99 4.06 -2.36 -7.20
C HIS A 99 4.78 -2.10 -5.88
N PRO A 100 5.87 -1.32 -5.90
CA PRO A 100 6.61 -1.01 -4.69
C PRO A 100 5.79 -0.06 -3.81
N PHE A 101 5.86 -0.27 -2.49
CA PHE A 101 5.42 0.69 -1.50
C PHE A 101 6.45 0.80 -0.37
N SER A 102 6.34 1.83 0.46
CA SER A 102 7.06 1.91 1.73
C SER A 102 6.19 2.41 2.86
N ILE A 103 6.55 2.02 4.09
CA ILE A 103 6.14 2.71 5.30
C ILE A 103 7.30 3.59 5.77
N ASP A 104 6.98 4.85 6.06
CA ASP A 104 7.98 5.88 6.34
C ASP A 104 7.65 6.53 7.68
N TRP A 105 8.67 6.80 8.50
CA TRP A 105 8.57 7.60 9.71
C TRP A 105 9.50 8.80 9.61
N HIS A 106 9.04 9.97 10.06
CA HIS A 106 9.78 11.22 10.05
C HIS A 106 9.80 11.85 11.45
N ALA A 107 10.97 12.38 11.85
CA ALA A 107 11.20 13.04 13.13
C ALA A 107 10.76 14.52 13.15
#